data_AF-A0A4Q4LYI8-F1
#
_entry.id   AF-A0A4Q4LYI8-F1
#
_cell.length_a   1.000
_cell.length_b   1.000
_cell.length_c   1.000
_cell.angle_alpha   90.00
_cell.angle_beta   90.00
_cell.angle_gamma   90.00
#
_symmetry.space_group_name_H-M   'P 1'
#
loop_
_entity.id
_entity.type
_entity.pdbx_description
1 polymer ?
#
loop_
_entity_poly.entity_id
_entity_poly.type
_entity_poly.pdbx_seq_one_letter_code
_entity_poly.pdbx_strand_id
1 'polypeptide(L)'
;MCWMLTCKDDGDNGGESWSQSTSIDEALEAIRGWEPFITEVIKATPGHTVLDWKLMWRGPQLRWASPVGRVVQIGDSAHPFLPNSASGGTMAMEDASSLAACLQNAGKNKACLATKVHNHLRFKRVSSAQKIDFKNRGVFHNTDWNVVAKNPEAMGKMVGDWVIYHDPEQYAYDSYKSCADHILKGAPFEHRNNMFYKRVTRTSE
;
A
#
# COMPACT_ATOMS: atom_id res chain seq x y z
N MET A 1 7.31 -15.17 18.44
CA MET A 1 6.28 -14.11 18.56
C MET A 1 6.91 -12.82 18.06
N CYS A 2 6.20 -12.00 17.28
CA CYS A 2 6.59 -10.63 16.96
C CYS A 2 5.47 -9.67 17.36
N TRP A 3 5.79 -8.41 17.64
CA TRP A 3 4.82 -7.39 17.98
C TRP A 3 5.20 -6.07 17.31
N MET A 4 4.20 -5.20 17.13
CA MET A 4 4.35 -3.85 16.59
C MET A 4 3.42 -2.93 17.38
N LEU A 5 3.91 -1.76 17.76
CA LEU A 5 3.15 -0.73 18.45
C LEU A 5 3.26 0.56 17.65
N THR A 6 2.13 1.12 17.25
CA THR A 6 2.08 2.44 16.61
C THR A 6 1.69 3.47 17.64
N CYS A 7 2.62 4.33 18.02
CA CYS A 7 2.38 5.48 18.90
C CYS A 7 2.35 6.79 18.10
N LYS A 8 1.92 7.86 18.77
CA LYS A 8 2.07 9.21 18.23
C LYS A 8 3.54 9.63 18.38
N ASP A 9 4.12 10.16 17.31
CA ASP A 9 5.46 10.75 17.35
C ASP A 9 5.34 12.17 17.92
N ASP A 10 5.97 12.40 19.07
CA ASP A 10 6.01 13.70 19.76
C ASP A 10 7.35 14.44 19.52
N GLY A 11 8.27 13.89 18.69
CA GLY A 11 9.61 14.43 18.47
C GLY A 11 9.87 14.99 17.07
N ASP A 12 10.57 16.12 16.99
CA ASP A 12 10.96 16.81 15.72
C ASP A 12 12.26 16.27 15.09
N ASN A 13 12.76 15.12 15.55
CA ASN A 13 14.00 14.52 15.05
C ASN A 13 13.73 13.83 13.69
N GLY A 14 13.63 14.61 12.62
CA GLY A 14 13.23 14.19 11.25
C GLY A 14 14.12 13.18 10.51
N GLY A 15 14.81 12.27 11.21
CA GLY A 15 15.58 11.18 10.61
C GLY A 15 14.68 9.98 10.26
N GLU A 16 14.58 9.65 8.98
CA GLU A 16 13.99 8.39 8.51
C GLU A 16 15.05 7.29 8.60
N SER A 17 14.97 6.43 9.63
CA SER A 17 15.90 5.30 9.83
C SER A 17 15.11 4.01 10.08
N TRP A 18 15.49 2.95 9.36
CA TRP A 18 14.89 1.61 9.49
C TRP A 18 15.65 0.72 10.48
N SER A 19 16.78 1.20 11.01
CA SER A 19 17.67 0.45 11.90
C SER A 19 17.91 1.18 13.23
N GLN A 20 17.17 2.27 13.47
CA GLN A 20 17.20 2.94 14.77
C GLN A 20 16.58 2.02 15.81
N SER A 21 17.30 1.82 16.91
CA SER A 21 16.87 1.01 18.03
C SER A 21 16.61 1.86 19.27
N THR A 22 15.62 1.48 20.06
CA THR A 22 15.30 2.10 21.36
C THR A 22 15.03 1.04 22.43
N SER A 23 14.91 1.46 23.69
CA SER A 23 14.56 0.59 24.82
C SER A 23 13.09 0.17 24.74
N ILE A 24 12.78 -1.04 25.22
CA ILE A 24 11.38 -1.45 25.44
C ILE A 24 10.63 -0.56 26.45
N ASP A 25 11.35 0.22 27.27
CA ASP A 25 10.74 1.10 28.28
C ASP A 25 9.80 2.14 27.65
N GLU A 26 10.13 2.66 26.47
CA GLU A 26 9.27 3.60 25.74
C GLU A 26 7.96 2.94 25.29
N ALA A 27 8.01 1.67 24.88
CA ALA A 27 6.82 0.90 24.53
C ALA A 27 5.98 0.58 25.77
N LEU A 28 6.62 0.20 26.89
CA LEU A 28 5.96 -0.06 28.17
C LEU A 28 5.23 1.19 28.70
N GLU A 29 5.86 2.36 28.55
CA GLU A 29 5.30 3.65 28.90
C GLU A 29 4.04 3.97 28.09
N ALA A 30 4.07 3.69 26.78
CA ALA A 30 2.98 3.92 25.84
C ALA A 30 1.75 3.03 26.08
N ILE A 31 1.93 1.85 26.68
CA ILE A 31 0.85 0.90 26.97
C ILE A 31 0.39 0.91 28.44
N ARG A 32 0.77 1.91 29.24
CA ARG A 32 0.38 1.94 30.66
C ARG A 32 -1.14 1.84 30.84
N GLY A 33 -1.54 0.99 31.77
CA GLY A 33 -2.95 0.70 32.05
C GLY A 33 -3.59 -0.31 31.09
N TRP A 34 -2.84 -0.85 30.11
CA TRP A 34 -3.30 -1.96 29.30
C TRP A 34 -3.24 -3.28 30.08
N GLU A 35 -3.81 -4.33 29.49
CA GLU A 35 -3.90 -5.64 30.11
C GLU A 35 -2.49 -6.23 30.39
N PRO A 36 -2.26 -6.87 31.57
CA PRO A 36 -0.94 -7.33 31.99
C PRO A 36 -0.21 -8.28 31.04
N PHE A 37 -0.90 -9.17 30.33
CA PHE A 37 -0.28 -10.08 29.37
C PHE A 37 0.45 -9.34 28.25
N ILE A 38 -0.07 -8.20 27.77
CA ILE A 38 0.64 -7.39 26.76
C ILE A 38 1.98 -6.87 27.31
N THR A 39 1.99 -6.45 28.57
CA THR A 39 3.21 -5.99 29.26
C THR A 39 4.25 -7.12 29.34
N GLU A 40 3.83 -8.32 29.71
CA GLU A 40 4.73 -9.48 29.79
C GLU A 40 5.27 -9.91 28.42
N VAL A 41 4.47 -9.79 27.36
CA VAL A 41 4.92 -10.03 25.97
C VAL A 41 6.01 -9.03 25.58
N ILE A 42 5.87 -7.74 25.90
CA ILE A 42 6.88 -6.72 25.59
C ILE A 42 8.17 -6.96 26.39
N LYS A 43 8.07 -7.29 27.69
CA LYS A 43 9.23 -7.62 28.55
C LYS A 43 10.02 -8.84 28.08
N ALA A 44 9.37 -9.77 27.38
CA ALA A 44 10.02 -10.94 26.80
C ALA A 44 10.85 -10.63 25.53
N THR A 45 10.92 -9.37 25.09
CA THR A 45 11.69 -8.97 23.91
C THR A 45 13.19 -9.19 24.14
N PRO A 46 13.88 -9.99 23.30
CA PRO A 46 15.31 -10.27 23.47
C PRO A 46 16.15 -9.00 23.50
N GLY A 47 17.11 -8.94 24.43
CA GLY A 47 18.00 -7.80 24.56
C GLY A 47 17.33 -6.49 25.01
N HIS A 48 16.04 -6.52 25.41
CA HIS A 48 15.29 -5.36 25.90
C HIS A 48 15.34 -4.16 24.93
N THR A 49 15.49 -4.45 23.64
CA THR A 49 15.68 -3.46 22.58
C THR A 49 14.69 -3.72 21.45
N VAL A 50 14.15 -2.65 20.89
CA VAL A 50 13.24 -2.70 19.75
C VAL A 50 13.72 -1.77 18.65
N LEU A 51 13.26 -2.02 17.43
CA LEU A 51 13.42 -1.06 16.34
C LEU A 51 12.31 -0.01 16.45
N ASP A 52 12.69 1.25 16.30
CA ASP A 52 11.79 2.40 16.27
C ASP A 52 12.04 3.18 14.98
N TRP A 53 11.01 3.25 14.13
CA TRP A 53 11.08 3.91 12.83
C TRP A 53 9.86 4.80 12.62
N LYS A 54 10.12 5.99 12.07
CA LYS A 54 9.07 6.95 11.75
C LYS A 54 8.21 6.48 10.59
N LEU A 55 6.89 6.57 10.75
CA LEU A 55 5.94 6.29 9.68
C LEU A 55 5.82 7.50 8.74
N MET A 56 6.60 7.49 7.67
CA MET A 56 6.65 8.56 6.68
C MET A 56 5.71 8.28 5.51
N TRP A 57 4.79 9.20 5.23
CA TRP A 57 3.88 9.10 4.08
C TRP A 57 4.18 10.16 3.04
N ARG A 58 4.11 9.78 1.75
CA ARG A 58 4.27 10.69 0.62
C ARG A 58 3.09 10.55 -0.33
N GLY A 59 2.57 11.68 -0.81
CA GLY A 59 1.42 11.71 -1.71
C GLY A 59 1.71 11.02 -3.05
N PRO A 60 0.69 10.38 -3.67
CA PRO A 60 0.88 9.67 -4.92
C PRO A 60 1.42 10.58 -6.02
N GLN A 61 2.50 10.15 -6.67
CA GLN A 61 3.09 10.86 -7.81
C GLN A 61 2.60 10.25 -9.12
N LEU A 62 2.11 11.09 -10.05
CA LEU A 62 1.53 10.64 -11.32
C LEU A 62 2.55 9.95 -12.25
N ARG A 63 3.83 10.34 -12.15
CA ARG A 63 4.89 9.96 -13.09
C ARG A 63 5.98 9.19 -12.36
N TRP A 64 6.07 7.89 -12.63
CA TRP A 64 7.10 6.98 -12.12
C TRP A 64 8.17 6.71 -13.18
N ALA A 65 7.79 6.78 -14.45
CA ALA A 65 8.71 6.65 -15.56
C ALA A 65 9.44 7.97 -15.84
N SER A 66 10.74 7.90 -16.14
CA SER A 66 11.52 9.04 -16.60
C SER A 66 10.94 9.61 -17.91
N PRO A 67 11.22 10.87 -18.27
CA PRO A 67 10.66 11.49 -19.49
C PRO A 67 10.86 10.63 -20.76
N VAL A 68 12.05 10.03 -20.90
CA VAL A 68 12.39 9.11 -21.99
C VAL A 68 11.75 7.73 -21.79
N GLY A 69 11.49 7.29 -20.55
CA GLY A 69 10.83 6.03 -20.23
C GLY A 69 11.79 4.85 -20.02
N ARG A 70 13.08 5.09 -19.83
CA ARG A 70 14.09 4.02 -19.60
C ARG A 70 14.38 3.71 -18.14
N VAL A 71 13.89 4.55 -17.23
CA VAL A 71 13.96 4.34 -15.79
C VAL A 71 12.54 4.44 -15.27
N VAL A 72 12.14 3.52 -14.39
CA VAL A 72 10.81 3.49 -13.78
C VAL A 72 10.95 3.14 -12.31
N GLN A 73 10.25 3.89 -11.46
CA GLN A 73 10.13 3.62 -10.03
C GLN A 73 9.00 2.59 -9.80
N ILE A 74 9.23 1.65 -8.88
CA ILE A 74 8.25 0.65 -8.43
C ILE A 74 8.36 0.45 -6.90
N GLY A 75 7.33 -0.14 -6.29
CA GLY A 75 7.28 -0.32 -4.83
C GLY A 75 7.39 1.01 -4.07
N ASP A 76 7.99 0.98 -2.88
CA ASP A 76 8.09 2.15 -1.99
C ASP A 76 8.82 3.35 -2.63
N SER A 77 9.66 3.13 -3.65
CA SER A 77 10.28 4.23 -4.41
C SER A 77 9.28 5.06 -5.23
N ALA A 78 8.14 4.47 -5.58
CA ALA A 78 7.04 5.12 -6.31
C ALA A 78 5.83 5.43 -5.40
N HIS A 79 5.58 4.58 -4.41
CA HIS A 79 4.37 4.63 -3.58
C HIS A 79 4.61 4.08 -2.17
N PRO A 80 5.18 4.86 -1.24
CA PRO A 80 5.35 4.41 0.13
C PRO A 80 3.99 4.29 0.84
N PHE A 81 3.75 3.14 1.50
CA PHE A 81 2.54 2.88 2.27
C PHE A 81 2.76 3.11 3.76
N LEU A 82 1.68 3.45 4.47
CA LEU A 82 1.65 3.23 5.91
C LEU A 82 1.38 1.74 6.17
N PRO A 83 1.84 1.16 7.29
CA PRO A 83 1.64 -0.26 7.60
C PRO A 83 0.16 -0.65 7.86
N ASN A 84 -0.79 0.26 7.67
CA ASN A 84 -2.21 0.10 8.02
C ASN A 84 -3.05 -0.67 6.97
N SER A 85 -2.55 -0.92 5.76
CA SER A 85 -3.25 -1.71 4.74
C SER A 85 -2.63 -3.07 4.46
N ALA A 86 -1.46 -3.38 5.05
CA ALA A 86 -0.67 -4.56 4.74
C ALA A 86 -0.46 -4.81 3.23
N SER A 87 -0.58 -3.76 2.39
CA SER A 87 -0.66 -3.91 0.93
C SER A 87 0.60 -3.40 0.21
N GLY A 88 1.54 -2.73 0.89
CA GLY A 88 2.73 -2.15 0.24
C GLY A 88 3.57 -3.19 -0.50
N GLY A 89 3.96 -4.27 0.19
CA GLY A 89 4.71 -5.39 -0.42
C GLY A 89 3.95 -6.05 -1.57
N THR A 90 2.65 -6.28 -1.41
CA THR A 90 1.78 -6.81 -2.47
C THR A 90 1.74 -5.88 -3.68
N MET A 91 1.61 -4.57 -3.48
CA MET A 91 1.60 -3.59 -4.57
C MET A 91 2.94 -3.54 -5.32
N ALA A 92 4.06 -3.68 -4.61
CA ALA A 92 5.39 -3.79 -5.21
C ALA A 92 5.53 -5.08 -6.05
N MET A 93 4.99 -6.20 -5.58
CA MET A 93 4.96 -7.45 -6.35
C MET A 93 4.08 -7.33 -7.59
N GLU A 94 2.88 -6.76 -7.46
CA GLU A 94 2.00 -6.48 -8.59
C GLU A 94 2.68 -5.55 -9.62
N ASP A 95 3.51 -4.61 -9.18
CA ASP A 95 4.27 -3.76 -10.09
C ASP A 95 5.27 -4.56 -10.91
N ALA A 96 6.02 -5.46 -10.26
CA ALA A 96 7.00 -6.30 -10.94
C ALA A 96 6.34 -7.15 -12.03
N SER A 97 5.22 -7.83 -11.71
CA SER A 97 4.47 -8.62 -12.68
C SER A 97 3.90 -7.77 -13.82
N SER A 98 3.28 -6.63 -13.49
CA SER A 98 2.72 -5.72 -14.51
C SER A 98 3.80 -5.16 -15.43
N LEU A 99 4.96 -4.77 -14.90
CA LEU A 99 6.07 -4.22 -15.67
C LEU A 99 6.65 -5.27 -16.62
N ALA A 100 6.85 -6.50 -16.13
CA ALA A 100 7.33 -7.61 -16.95
C ALA A 100 6.37 -7.91 -18.11
N ALA A 101 5.06 -8.01 -17.85
CA ALA A 101 4.04 -8.23 -18.86
C ALA A 101 3.99 -7.08 -19.89
N CYS A 102 4.10 -5.82 -19.44
CA CYS A 102 4.14 -4.67 -20.35
C CYS A 102 5.37 -4.70 -21.25
N LEU A 103 6.55 -5.03 -20.71
CA LEU A 103 7.79 -5.14 -21.49
C LEU A 103 7.70 -6.27 -22.53
N GLN A 104 7.11 -7.40 -22.15
CA GLN A 104 6.87 -8.52 -23.07
C GLN A 104 5.94 -8.14 -24.22
N ASN A 105 4.81 -7.48 -23.95
CA ASN A 105 3.89 -7.01 -24.98
C ASN A 105 4.52 -5.97 -25.92
N ALA A 106 5.34 -5.07 -25.37
CA ALA A 106 5.97 -4.02 -26.14
C ALA A 106 7.02 -4.55 -27.14
N GLY A 107 7.73 -5.60 -26.74
CA GLY A 107 8.93 -6.07 -27.41
C GLY A 107 10.13 -5.12 -27.23
N LYS A 108 11.30 -5.59 -27.68
CA LYS A 108 12.62 -4.96 -27.41
C LYS A 108 12.70 -3.47 -27.80
N ASN A 109 12.00 -3.07 -28.86
CA ASN A 109 12.13 -1.72 -29.43
C ASN A 109 11.20 -0.69 -28.81
N LYS A 110 10.29 -1.09 -27.90
CA LYS A 110 9.27 -0.22 -27.32
C LYS A 110 9.26 -0.20 -25.79
N ALA A 111 10.38 -0.55 -25.16
CA ALA A 111 10.54 -0.55 -23.70
C ALA A 111 10.13 0.80 -23.06
N CYS A 112 10.44 1.93 -23.71
CA CYS A 112 10.04 3.26 -23.23
C CYS A 112 8.53 3.47 -23.14
N LEU A 113 7.76 2.86 -24.06
CA LEU A 113 6.30 2.90 -24.01
C LEU A 113 5.78 1.94 -22.93
N ALA A 114 6.41 0.77 -22.80
CA ALA A 114 6.05 -0.24 -21.81
C ALA A 114 6.06 0.31 -20.38
N THR A 115 7.10 1.07 -20.00
CA THR A 115 7.19 1.65 -18.65
C THR A 115 6.11 2.71 -18.40
N LYS A 116 5.71 3.47 -19.43
CA LYS A 116 4.62 4.45 -19.37
C LYS A 116 3.26 3.78 -19.27
N VAL A 117 3.03 2.70 -20.03
CA VAL A 117 1.82 1.87 -19.92
C VAL A 117 1.72 1.27 -18.52
N HIS A 118 2.79 0.65 -18.03
CA HIS A 118 2.86 0.12 -16.66
C HIS A 118 2.49 1.18 -15.61
N ASN A 119 3.16 2.34 -15.62
CA ASN A 119 2.85 3.45 -14.70
C ASN A 119 1.35 3.81 -14.78
N HIS A 120 0.78 3.90 -15.98
CA HIS A 120 -0.62 4.27 -16.15
C HIS A 120 -1.56 3.19 -15.56
N LEU A 121 -1.34 1.91 -15.88
CA LEU A 121 -2.15 0.80 -15.37
C LEU A 121 -2.10 0.68 -13.84
N ARG A 122 -0.96 0.98 -13.23
CA ARG A 122 -0.72 0.85 -11.78
C ARG A 122 -1.16 2.05 -10.97
N PHE A 123 -0.95 3.28 -11.46
CA PHE A 123 -1.08 4.50 -10.66
C PHE A 123 -2.42 4.63 -9.93
N LYS A 124 -3.55 4.49 -10.65
CA LYS A 124 -4.88 4.66 -10.04
C LYS A 124 -5.18 3.57 -9.01
N ARG A 125 -4.78 2.33 -9.28
CA ARG A 125 -4.95 1.19 -8.38
C ARG A 125 -4.15 1.37 -7.09
N VAL A 126 -2.86 1.65 -7.23
CA VAL A 126 -1.96 1.87 -6.09
C VAL A 126 -2.38 3.08 -5.27
N SER A 127 -2.73 4.20 -5.92
CA SER A 127 -3.22 5.41 -5.22
C SER A 127 -4.51 5.15 -4.44
N SER A 128 -5.42 4.33 -4.98
CA SER A 128 -6.62 3.89 -4.26
C SER A 128 -6.27 3.05 -3.04
N ALA A 129 -5.33 2.12 -3.16
CA ALA A 129 -4.87 1.31 -2.04
C ALA A 129 -4.18 2.17 -0.96
N GLN A 130 -3.28 3.08 -1.35
CA GLN A 130 -2.57 3.97 -0.43
C GLN A 130 -3.53 4.87 0.38
N LYS A 131 -4.66 5.27 -0.21
CA LYS A 131 -5.70 6.03 0.49
C LYS A 131 -6.49 5.20 1.50
N ILE A 132 -6.59 3.88 1.30
CA ILE A 132 -7.24 2.98 2.27
C ILE A 132 -6.47 2.97 3.59
N ASP A 133 -5.16 3.18 3.58
CA ASP A 133 -4.33 3.28 4.79
C ASP A 133 -4.91 4.24 5.82
N PHE A 134 -5.34 5.43 5.39
CA PHE A 134 -5.91 6.44 6.28
C PHE A 134 -7.26 6.03 6.86
N LYS A 135 -8.08 5.37 6.04
CA LYS A 135 -9.35 4.81 6.51
C LYS A 135 -9.09 3.73 7.57
N ASN A 136 -8.21 2.79 7.29
CA ASN A 136 -7.89 1.70 8.20
C ASN A 136 -7.24 2.21 9.49
N ARG A 137 -6.34 3.19 9.39
CA ARG A 137 -5.79 3.90 10.54
C ARG A 137 -6.91 4.48 11.42
N GLY A 138 -7.88 5.15 10.81
CA GLY A 138 -9.05 5.68 11.49
C GLY A 138 -9.83 4.61 12.26
N VAL A 139 -10.03 3.43 11.64
CA VAL A 139 -10.65 2.28 12.29
C VAL A 139 -9.79 1.80 13.46
N PHE A 140 -8.51 1.49 13.28
CA PHE A 140 -7.67 0.92 14.36
C PHE A 140 -7.56 1.82 15.59
N HIS A 141 -7.45 3.14 15.41
CA HIS A 141 -7.21 4.05 16.53
C HIS A 141 -8.46 4.65 17.14
N ASN A 142 -9.63 4.58 16.48
CA ASN A 142 -10.87 5.19 16.97
C ASN A 142 -12.04 4.20 17.07
N THR A 143 -11.77 2.90 17.07
CA THR A 143 -12.80 1.87 17.23
C THR A 143 -13.39 1.91 18.64
N ASP A 144 -14.72 1.94 18.72
CA ASP A 144 -15.44 1.67 19.96
C ASP A 144 -15.54 0.16 20.19
N TRP A 145 -14.72 -0.36 21.11
CA TRP A 145 -14.67 -1.77 21.43
C TRP A 145 -15.96 -2.31 22.04
N ASN A 146 -16.81 -1.47 22.62
CA ASN A 146 -18.13 -1.89 23.11
C ASN A 146 -19.08 -2.23 21.96
N VAL A 147 -18.96 -1.52 20.84
CA VAL A 147 -19.73 -1.79 19.63
C VAL A 147 -19.22 -3.08 18.99
N VAL A 148 -17.90 -3.25 18.88
CA VAL A 148 -17.29 -4.47 18.30
C VAL A 148 -17.60 -5.72 19.12
N ALA A 149 -17.62 -5.60 20.45
CA ALA A 149 -17.99 -6.72 21.32
C ALA A 149 -19.42 -7.23 21.06
N LYS A 150 -20.34 -6.34 20.66
CA LYS A 150 -21.73 -6.69 20.31
C LYS A 150 -21.88 -7.10 18.84
N ASN A 151 -21.05 -6.52 17.96
CA ASN A 151 -21.05 -6.80 16.53
C ASN A 151 -19.61 -6.80 15.99
N PRO A 152 -18.94 -7.96 15.95
CA PRO A 152 -17.56 -8.06 15.46
C PRO A 152 -17.38 -7.59 14.01
N GLU A 153 -18.43 -7.63 13.19
CA GLU A 153 -18.39 -7.17 11.80
C GLU A 153 -18.28 -5.65 11.67
N ALA A 154 -18.52 -4.89 12.74
CA ALA A 154 -18.45 -3.43 12.75
C ALA A 154 -17.04 -2.88 12.40
N MET A 155 -15.99 -3.66 12.63
CA MET A 155 -14.64 -3.33 12.18
C MET A 155 -14.48 -3.38 10.65
N GLY A 156 -15.32 -4.17 9.97
CA GLY A 156 -15.28 -4.38 8.53
C GLY A 156 -13.99 -5.05 8.02
N LYS A 157 -13.88 -5.18 6.70
CA LYS A 157 -12.68 -5.71 6.04
C LYS A 157 -11.59 -4.63 5.96
N MET A 158 -10.38 -4.97 6.40
CA MET A 158 -9.17 -4.14 6.26
C MET A 158 -8.76 -3.95 4.80
N VAL A 159 -8.87 -5.01 4.00
CA VAL A 159 -8.52 -5.02 2.58
C VAL A 159 -9.75 -5.45 1.77
N GLY A 160 -10.06 -4.71 0.71
CA GLY A 160 -11.22 -5.00 -0.14
C GLY A 160 -10.96 -6.14 -1.12
N ASP A 161 -12.02 -6.86 -1.51
CA ASP A 161 -11.95 -7.99 -2.46
C ASP A 161 -11.37 -7.59 -3.83
N TRP A 162 -11.49 -6.32 -4.22
CA TRP A 162 -10.88 -5.78 -5.44
C TRP A 162 -9.35 -5.71 -5.39
N VAL A 163 -8.75 -5.73 -4.20
CA VAL A 163 -7.31 -5.87 -4.00
C VAL A 163 -6.94 -7.35 -4.03
N ILE A 164 -7.61 -8.17 -3.23
CA ILE A 164 -7.29 -9.59 -2.99
C ILE A 164 -7.35 -10.43 -4.26
N TYR A 165 -8.40 -10.27 -5.07
CA TYR A 165 -8.67 -11.13 -6.23
C TYR A 165 -8.23 -10.51 -7.56
N HIS A 166 -7.22 -9.63 -7.53
CA HIS A 166 -6.72 -9.03 -8.76
C HIS A 166 -5.56 -9.83 -9.33
N ASP A 167 -5.63 -10.11 -10.63
CA ASP A 167 -4.50 -10.59 -11.40
C ASP A 167 -3.83 -9.40 -12.12
N PRO A 168 -2.66 -8.91 -11.63
CA PRO A 168 -1.97 -7.78 -12.23
C PRO A 168 -1.33 -8.10 -13.59
N GLU A 169 -0.97 -9.37 -13.82
CA GLU A 169 -0.31 -9.82 -15.03
C GLU A 169 -1.31 -9.93 -16.17
N GLN A 170 -2.40 -10.66 -15.94
CA GLN A 170 -3.47 -10.80 -16.93
C GLN A 170 -4.07 -9.43 -17.29
N TYR A 171 -4.30 -8.57 -16.29
CA TYR A 171 -4.79 -7.22 -16.54
C TYR A 171 -3.84 -6.39 -17.41
N ALA A 172 -2.53 -6.56 -17.24
CA ALA A 172 -1.53 -5.89 -18.07
C ALA A 172 -1.59 -6.38 -19.52
N TYR A 173 -1.67 -7.70 -19.76
CA TYR A 173 -1.86 -8.25 -21.12
C TYR A 173 -3.12 -7.71 -21.78
N ASP A 174 -4.27 -7.81 -21.10
CA ASP A 174 -5.57 -7.43 -21.66
C ASP A 174 -5.66 -5.92 -21.97
N SER A 175 -5.02 -5.10 -21.14
CA SER A 175 -5.16 -3.64 -21.19
C SER A 175 -4.00 -2.95 -21.91
N TYR A 176 -2.92 -3.67 -22.27
CA TYR A 176 -1.71 -3.07 -22.83
C TYR A 176 -2.02 -2.25 -24.08
N LYS A 177 -2.72 -2.85 -25.05
CA LYS A 177 -2.98 -2.22 -26.35
C LYS A 177 -3.84 -0.95 -26.21
N SER A 178 -4.95 -1.03 -25.47
CA SER A 178 -5.86 0.11 -25.27
C SER A 178 -5.18 1.23 -24.47
N CYS A 179 -4.38 0.89 -23.46
CA CYS A 179 -3.60 1.87 -22.72
C CYS A 179 -2.49 2.51 -23.56
N ALA A 180 -1.82 1.73 -24.41
CA ALA A 180 -0.83 2.25 -25.35
C ALA A 180 -1.47 3.20 -26.38
N ASP A 181 -2.64 2.86 -26.92
CA ASP A 181 -3.40 3.74 -27.81
C ASP A 181 -3.86 5.01 -27.10
N HIS A 182 -4.24 4.93 -25.83
CA HIS A 182 -4.52 6.11 -25.01
C HIS A 182 -3.32 7.04 -24.89
N ILE A 183 -2.14 6.50 -24.56
CA ILE A 183 -0.91 7.28 -24.39
C ILE A 183 -0.44 7.88 -25.72
N LEU A 184 -0.53 7.13 -26.83
CA LEU A 184 0.01 7.57 -28.12
C LEU A 184 -0.96 8.45 -28.93
N LYS A 185 -2.26 8.21 -28.80
CA LYS A 185 -3.29 8.77 -29.68
C LYS A 185 -4.38 9.53 -28.93
N GLY A 186 -4.37 9.54 -27.60
CA GLY A 186 -5.42 10.15 -26.79
C GLY A 186 -6.75 9.39 -26.81
N ALA A 187 -6.76 8.11 -27.22
CA ALA A 187 -7.96 7.28 -27.20
C ALA A 187 -8.53 7.15 -25.77
N PRO A 188 -9.84 7.03 -25.56
CA PRO A 188 -10.40 6.82 -24.22
C PRO A 188 -9.87 5.55 -23.56
N PHE A 189 -9.58 5.60 -22.26
CA PHE A 189 -9.15 4.45 -21.47
C PHE A 189 -9.83 4.43 -20.10
N GLU A 190 -10.37 3.27 -19.72
CA GLU A 190 -11.04 3.06 -18.44
C GLU A 190 -10.26 2.08 -17.57
N HIS A 191 -9.91 2.52 -16.37
CA HIS A 191 -9.28 1.65 -15.37
C HIS A 191 -10.31 0.74 -14.71
N ARG A 192 -10.14 -0.58 -14.87
CA ARG A 192 -11.03 -1.61 -14.33
C ARG A 192 -10.51 -2.27 -13.05
N ASN A 193 -9.30 -1.91 -12.61
CA ASN A 193 -8.56 -2.54 -11.51
C ASN A 193 -8.55 -1.72 -10.20
N ASN A 194 -9.49 -0.78 -10.02
CA ASN A 194 -9.54 0.09 -8.84
C ASN A 194 -10.90 0.01 -8.11
N MET A 195 -10.92 0.56 -6.89
CA MET A 195 -12.09 0.53 -6.01
C MET A 195 -13.38 1.14 -6.59
N PHE A 196 -13.28 2.07 -7.55
CA PHE A 196 -14.44 2.79 -8.08
C PHE A 196 -15.15 2.01 -9.18
N TYR A 197 -14.44 1.16 -9.92
CA TYR A 197 -15.00 0.42 -11.05
C TYR A 197 -16.07 -0.59 -10.59
N LYS A 198 -15.79 -1.39 -9.54
CA LYS A 198 -16.73 -2.40 -9.05
C LYS A 198 -17.97 -1.83 -8.33
N ARG A 199 -17.99 -0.54 -7.99
CA ARG A 199 -19.20 0.10 -7.41
C ARG A 199 -20.25 0.39 -8.48
N VAL A 200 -19.85 0.60 -9.73
CA VAL A 200 -20.76 0.92 -10.84
C VAL A 200 -21.42 -0.34 -11.40
N THR A 201 -20.71 -1.48 -11.40
CA THR A 201 -21.23 -2.75 -11.95
C THR A 201 -22.11 -3.54 -10.97
N ARG A 202 -22.19 -3.13 -9.69
CA ARG A 202 -23.04 -3.78 -8.67
C ARG A 202 -24.40 -3.11 -8.49
N THR A 203 -24.65 -1.99 -9.17
CA THR A 203 -25.96 -1.32 -9.24
C THR A 203 -26.78 -1.74 -10.46
N SER A 204 -26.34 -2.78 -11.18
CA SER A 204 -26.97 -3.29 -12.40
C SER A 204 -27.32 -4.78 -12.33
N GLU A 205 -27.41 -5.36 -11.13
CA GLU A 205 -27.97 -6.70 -10.87
C GLU A 205 -29.04 -6.61 -9.78
#